data_AF-A0A4Z0QI79-F1
#
_entry.id   AF-A0A4Z0QI79-F1
#
_cell.length_a   1.000
_cell.length_b   1.000
_cell.length_c   1.000
_cell.angle_alpha   90.00
_cell.angle_beta   90.00
_cell.angle_gamma   90.00
#
_symmetry.space_group_name_H-M   'P 1'
#
loop_
_entity.id
_entity.type
_entity.pdbx_description
1 polymer ?
#
loop_
_entity_poly.entity_id
_entity_poly.type
_entity_poly.pdbx_seq_one_letter_code
_entity_poly.pdbx_strand_id
1 'polypeptide(L)'
;MQTKEQLETFRNLCKANNLGKVDVWQHKQSGNWIIGRAGIEKIQGLNNIQIGIEVAAAGVDFAVVKATAARTIERKKLKVESLGSANAKNSQVSYYAEMAEKRAKSRSILMLMGFYELGVYGEEEADEFKQSKNVGAPTLDDVEAAPGARPTQPAATPVATEPASTTAAAPAALAESGEPVLVIRASEKELNELNLLIANPLLDADERTLLLSKPVDQRPAEWVARTIAGLKKIYAERQDPKTALEAARKQLRTAAAKYSKEMGEGEYNRLMQRAQALTAKPEELRAEARQCQNQFAVAA
;
A
#
# COMPACT_ATOMS: atom_id res chain seq x y z
N MET A 1 -24.85 14.48 15.67
CA MET A 1 -24.16 14.75 16.95
C MET A 1 -23.93 13.42 17.64
N GLN A 2 -22.74 13.22 18.21
CA GLN A 2 -22.41 12.03 19.01
C GLN A 2 -23.37 11.91 20.21
N THR A 3 -23.73 10.70 20.59
CA THR A 3 -24.49 10.47 21.83
C THR A 3 -23.62 10.80 23.04
N LYS A 4 -24.24 11.06 24.19
CA LYS A 4 -23.51 11.31 25.45
C LYS A 4 -22.55 10.17 25.79
N GLU A 5 -22.97 8.93 25.53
CA GLU A 5 -22.18 7.71 25.73
C GLU A 5 -20.97 7.62 24.77
N GLN A 6 -21.15 7.98 23.50
CA GLN A 6 -20.04 8.06 22.54
C GLN A 6 -19.01 9.12 22.95
N LEU A 7 -19.46 10.26 23.47
CA LEU A 7 -18.58 11.32 23.94
C LEU A 7 -17.81 10.91 25.20
N GLU A 8 -18.46 10.17 26.12
CA GLU A 8 -17.80 9.62 27.30
C GLU A 8 -16.75 8.57 26.93
N THR A 9 -17.09 7.66 26.02
CA THR A 9 -16.15 6.66 25.48
C THR A 9 -14.95 7.36 24.81
N PHE A 10 -15.21 8.40 24.03
CA PHE A 10 -14.17 9.20 23.39
C PHE A 10 -13.23 9.84 24.43
N ARG A 11 -13.78 10.45 25.49
CA ARG A 11 -12.97 11.04 26.57
C ARG A 11 -12.13 9.99 27.28
N ASN A 12 -12.68 8.81 27.54
CA ASN A 12 -11.94 7.72 28.17
C ASN A 12 -10.78 7.26 27.29
N LEU A 13 -10.98 7.17 25.97
CA LEU A 13 -9.90 6.90 25.03
C LEU A 13 -8.85 8.02 25.01
N CYS A 14 -9.24 9.30 25.02
CA CYS A 14 -8.29 10.40 25.09
C CYS A 14 -7.43 10.36 26.36
N LYS A 15 -8.05 10.09 27.52
CA LYS A 15 -7.34 9.94 28.79
C LYS A 15 -6.38 8.76 28.78
N ALA A 16 -6.83 7.59 28.29
CA ALA A 16 -5.99 6.39 28.20
C ALA A 16 -4.77 6.57 27.27
N ASN A 17 -4.89 7.45 26.26
CA ASN A 17 -3.83 7.74 25.30
C ASN A 17 -3.06 9.03 25.61
N ASN A 18 -3.26 9.63 26.79
CA ASN A 18 -2.61 10.87 27.21
C ASN A 18 -2.73 12.01 26.18
N LEU A 19 -3.92 12.16 25.58
CA LEU A 19 -4.21 13.22 24.62
C LEU A 19 -4.70 14.47 25.34
N GLY A 20 -4.09 15.61 25.03
CA GLY A 20 -4.44 16.90 25.60
C GLY A 20 -5.13 17.84 24.61
N LYS A 21 -5.39 19.08 25.06
CA LYS A 21 -5.99 20.17 24.26
C LYS A 21 -5.23 20.50 22.98
N VAL A 22 -3.92 20.26 22.97
CA VAL A 22 -3.07 20.50 21.80
C VAL A 22 -3.21 19.41 20.75
N ASP A 23 -3.62 18.20 21.14
CA ASP A 23 -3.70 17.03 20.26
C ASP A 23 -5.09 16.87 19.65
N VAL A 24 -6.12 17.45 20.26
CA VAL A 24 -7.54 17.20 19.92
C VAL A 24 -8.31 18.52 19.86
N TRP A 25 -9.04 18.74 18.77
CA TRP A 25 -9.93 19.89 18.58
C TRP A 25 -11.17 19.52 17.78
N GLN A 26 -12.20 20.36 17.82
CA GLN A 26 -13.39 20.17 16.98
C GLN A 26 -13.22 20.89 15.64
N HIS A 27 -13.64 20.25 14.55
CA HIS A 27 -13.75 20.90 13.25
C HIS A 27 -14.97 21.83 13.26
N LYS A 28 -14.76 23.12 12.98
CA LYS A 28 -15.79 24.16 13.12
C LYS A 28 -17.02 23.92 12.24
N GLN A 29 -16.81 23.45 11.02
CA GLN A 29 -17.88 23.33 10.03
C GLN A 29 -18.69 22.04 10.21
N SER A 30 -18.04 20.91 10.49
CA SER A 30 -18.74 19.62 10.62
C SER A 30 -19.09 19.25 12.07
N GLY A 31 -18.44 19.86 13.05
CA GLY A 31 -18.58 19.49 14.47
C GLY A 31 -17.91 18.15 14.84
N ASN A 32 -17.15 17.54 13.92
CA ASN A 32 -16.42 16.30 14.20
C ASN A 32 -15.16 16.58 15.01
N TRP A 33 -14.74 15.61 15.83
CA TRP A 33 -13.47 15.70 16.54
C TRP A 33 -12.32 15.29 15.64
N ILE A 34 -11.23 16.04 15.74
CA ILE A 34 -10.02 15.84 14.97
C ILE A 34 -8.87 15.57 15.93
N ILE A 35 -8.05 14.57 15.61
CA ILE A 35 -6.80 14.29 16.29
C ILE A 35 -5.64 14.70 15.39
N GLY A 36 -4.76 15.55 15.90
CA GLY A 36 -3.57 16.03 15.21
C GLY A 36 -2.50 14.95 15.08
N ARG A 37 -1.53 15.19 14.19
CA ARG A 37 -0.45 14.22 13.91
C ARG A 37 0.29 13.77 15.18
N ALA A 38 0.64 14.70 16.07
CA ALA A 38 1.32 14.38 17.32
C ALA A 38 0.47 13.47 18.23
N GLY A 39 -0.85 13.68 18.25
CA GLY A 39 -1.79 12.81 18.96
C GLY A 39 -1.82 11.39 18.39
N ILE A 40 -1.83 11.26 17.06
CA ILE A 40 -1.76 9.95 16.40
C ILE A 40 -0.48 9.20 16.75
N GLU A 41 0.66 9.89 16.79
CA GLU A 41 1.95 9.28 17.16
C GLU A 41 1.99 8.86 18.63
N LYS A 42 1.40 9.64 19.54
CA LYS A 42 1.24 9.24 20.96
C LYS A 42 0.41 7.97 21.09
N ILE A 43 -0.74 7.90 20.41
CA ILE A 43 -1.59 6.71 20.38
C ILE A 43 -0.79 5.50 19.87
N GLN A 44 -0.05 5.67 18.78
CA GLN A 44 0.77 4.61 18.20
C GLN A 44 1.81 4.07 19.20
N GLY A 45 2.58 4.98 19.82
CA GLY A 45 3.65 4.64 20.75
C GLY A 45 3.15 3.97 22.03
N LEU A 46 2.13 4.55 22.68
CA LEU A 46 1.59 4.04 23.94
C LEU A 46 0.96 2.65 23.80
N ASN A 47 0.36 2.36 22.64
CA ASN A 47 -0.33 1.10 22.39
C ASN A 47 0.53 0.06 21.67
N ASN A 48 1.82 0.33 21.45
CA ASN A 48 2.74 -0.54 20.72
C ASN A 48 2.17 -0.99 19.36
N ILE A 49 1.56 -0.06 18.62
CA ILE A 49 0.91 -0.36 17.34
C ILE A 49 1.99 -0.47 16.25
N GLN A 50 2.03 -1.63 15.61
CA GLN A 50 2.86 -1.89 14.44
C GLN A 50 2.11 -1.46 13.19
N ILE A 51 2.75 -0.67 12.34
CA ILE A 51 2.21 -0.22 11.06
C ILE A 51 3.04 -0.83 9.94
N GLY A 52 2.39 -1.58 9.05
CA GLY A 52 2.92 -1.95 7.74
C GLY A 52 2.36 -1.00 6.68
N ILE A 53 3.20 -0.57 5.75
CA ILE A 53 2.82 0.35 4.67
C ILE A 53 3.16 -0.30 3.34
N GLU A 54 2.22 -0.29 2.41
CA GLU A 54 2.36 -0.83 1.07
C GLU A 54 1.81 0.19 0.05
N VAL A 55 2.60 0.55 -0.95
CA VAL A 55 2.09 1.34 -2.08
C VAL A 55 1.19 0.43 -2.92
N ALA A 56 -0.10 0.74 -2.93
CA ALA A 56 -1.09 -0.03 -3.69
C ALA A 56 -1.11 0.39 -5.17
N ALA A 57 -1.00 1.68 -5.44
CA ALA A 57 -0.88 2.24 -6.78
C ALA A 57 -0.22 3.62 -6.71
N ALA A 58 0.60 3.97 -7.70
CA ALA A 58 1.17 5.31 -7.82
C ALA A 58 1.34 5.68 -9.30
N GLY A 59 1.06 6.94 -9.60
CA GLY A 59 1.27 7.56 -10.91
C GLY A 59 1.89 8.95 -10.75
N VAL A 60 1.95 9.71 -11.84
CA VAL A 60 2.54 11.06 -11.84
C VAL A 60 1.69 12.04 -11.03
N ASP A 61 0.38 11.87 -11.03
CA ASP A 61 -0.62 12.79 -10.48
C ASP A 61 -1.44 12.22 -9.33
N PHE A 62 -1.15 10.98 -8.91
CA PHE A 62 -1.84 10.33 -7.79
C PHE A 62 -0.99 9.29 -7.07
N ALA A 63 -1.34 9.00 -5.83
CA ALA A 63 -0.85 7.84 -5.09
C ALA A 63 -1.94 7.25 -4.19
N VAL A 64 -1.88 5.93 -4.01
CA VAL A 64 -2.72 5.15 -3.11
C VAL A 64 -1.83 4.23 -2.30
N VAL A 65 -1.92 4.36 -0.98
CA VAL A 65 -1.13 3.61 -0.02
C VAL A 65 -2.06 2.82 0.89
N LYS A 66 -1.75 1.55 1.11
CA LYS A 66 -2.40 0.69 2.08
C LYS A 66 -1.58 0.67 3.36
N ALA A 67 -2.21 0.96 4.48
CA ALA A 67 -1.64 0.82 5.81
C ALA A 67 -2.33 -0.31 6.56
N THR A 68 -1.53 -1.15 7.20
CA THR A 68 -1.97 -2.26 8.03
C THR A 68 -1.51 -1.97 9.46
N ALA A 69 -2.45 -1.68 10.35
CA ALA A 69 -2.18 -1.46 11.76
C ALA A 69 -2.47 -2.74 12.56
N ALA A 70 -1.54 -3.13 13.42
CA ALA A 70 -1.69 -4.30 14.28
C ALA A 70 -1.22 -4.01 15.71
N ARG A 71 -1.96 -4.54 16.70
CA ARG A 71 -1.56 -4.56 18.11
C ARG A 71 -1.93 -5.87 18.77
N THR A 72 -1.21 -6.25 19.81
CA THR A 72 -1.49 -7.47 20.58
C THR A 72 -1.93 -7.07 21.98
N ILE A 73 -3.12 -7.53 22.41
CA ILE A 73 -3.64 -7.36 23.76
C ILE A 73 -3.92 -8.74 24.33
N GLU A 74 -3.31 -9.09 25.48
CA GLU A 74 -3.62 -10.33 26.22
C GLU A 74 -3.67 -11.59 25.33
N ARG A 75 -2.72 -11.70 24.38
CA ARG A 75 -2.59 -12.77 23.37
C ARG A 75 -3.56 -12.72 22.19
N LYS A 76 -4.51 -11.78 22.15
CA LYS A 76 -5.34 -11.50 20.98
C LYS A 76 -4.65 -10.46 20.08
N LYS A 77 -4.43 -10.83 18.81
CA LYS A 77 -3.95 -9.90 17.79
C LYS A 77 -5.13 -9.17 17.15
N LEU A 78 -5.15 -7.86 17.26
CA LEU A 78 -6.05 -6.99 16.52
C LEU A 78 -5.32 -6.46 15.31
N LYS A 79 -5.96 -6.51 14.15
CA LYS A 79 -5.40 -6.04 12.87
C LYS A 79 -6.48 -5.29 12.12
N VAL A 80 -6.14 -4.13 11.60
CA VAL A 80 -7.00 -3.33 10.72
C VAL A 80 -6.20 -2.88 9.52
N GLU A 81 -6.85 -2.81 8.37
CA GLU A 81 -6.26 -2.32 7.13
C GLU A 81 -7.05 -1.12 6.62
N SER A 82 -6.35 -0.15 6.04
CA SER A 82 -6.97 1.01 5.46
C SER A 82 -6.18 1.57 4.29
N LEU A 83 -6.87 2.32 3.43
CA LEU A 83 -6.28 3.00 2.28
C LEU A 83 -6.23 4.49 2.55
N GLY A 84 -5.12 5.11 2.15
CA GLY A 84 -4.96 6.54 1.99
C GLY A 84 -4.71 6.85 0.52
N SER A 85 -5.31 7.93 0.02
CA SER A 85 -5.11 8.38 -1.36
C SER A 85 -4.82 9.87 -1.39
N ALA A 86 -4.01 10.26 -2.36
CA ALA A 86 -3.70 11.65 -2.64
C ALA A 86 -3.64 11.89 -4.15
N ASN A 87 -4.19 13.02 -4.58
CA ASN A 87 -4.14 13.54 -5.95
C ASN A 87 -4.35 15.06 -5.92
N ALA A 88 -4.27 15.70 -7.10
CA ALA A 88 -4.44 17.16 -7.23
C ALA A 88 -5.77 17.71 -6.70
N LYS A 89 -6.82 16.88 -6.61
CA LYS A 89 -8.15 17.31 -6.16
C LYS A 89 -8.30 17.31 -4.63
N ASN A 90 -7.51 16.49 -3.93
CA ASN A 90 -7.65 16.28 -2.50
C ASN A 90 -6.38 16.61 -1.70
N SER A 91 -5.32 17.07 -2.34
CA SER A 91 -4.05 17.44 -1.71
C SER A 91 -3.56 18.74 -2.32
N GLN A 92 -3.33 19.76 -1.49
CA GLN A 92 -2.74 21.03 -1.95
C GLN A 92 -1.25 20.90 -2.33
N VAL A 93 -0.62 19.81 -1.91
CA VAL A 93 0.81 19.55 -2.06
C VAL A 93 1.04 18.39 -3.02
N SER A 94 2.07 18.50 -3.86
CA SER A 94 2.35 17.57 -4.97
C SER A 94 3.06 16.27 -4.57
N TYR A 95 3.50 16.14 -3.31
CA TYR A 95 4.09 14.91 -2.76
C TYR A 95 2.98 13.89 -2.41
N TYR A 96 2.34 13.34 -3.45
CA TYR A 96 1.15 12.50 -3.29
C TYR A 96 1.42 11.20 -2.54
N ALA A 97 2.55 10.55 -2.77
CA ALA A 97 2.88 9.28 -2.09
C ALA A 97 2.95 9.46 -0.57
N GLU A 98 3.63 10.49 -0.11
CA GLU A 98 3.82 10.83 1.30
C GLU A 98 2.51 11.31 1.95
N MET A 99 1.64 11.98 1.20
CA MET A 99 0.30 12.33 1.68
C MET A 99 -0.62 11.12 1.80
N ALA A 100 -0.61 10.25 0.80
CA ALA A 100 -1.36 9.00 0.84
C ALA A 100 -0.89 8.12 2.02
N GLU A 101 0.41 8.06 2.27
CA GLU A 101 1.00 7.35 3.41
C GLU A 101 0.49 7.89 4.75
N LYS A 102 0.59 9.20 4.98
CA LYS A 102 0.16 9.82 6.25
C LYS A 102 -1.33 9.59 6.51
N ARG A 103 -2.16 9.70 5.46
CA ARG A 103 -3.60 9.42 5.53
C ARG A 103 -3.89 7.98 5.90
N ALA A 104 -3.24 7.03 5.20
CA ALA A 104 -3.41 5.61 5.46
C ALA A 104 -3.02 5.25 6.90
N LYS A 105 -1.85 5.74 7.34
CA LYS A 105 -1.34 5.55 8.70
C LYS A 105 -2.32 6.09 9.73
N SER A 106 -2.72 7.37 9.63
CA SER A 106 -3.64 7.99 10.59
C SER A 106 -4.96 7.23 10.69
N ARG A 107 -5.55 6.88 9.54
CA ARG A 107 -6.81 6.15 9.48
C ARG A 107 -6.72 4.77 10.13
N SER A 108 -5.70 3.99 9.78
CA SER A 108 -5.52 2.64 10.32
C SER A 108 -5.34 2.62 11.85
N ILE A 109 -4.62 3.60 12.42
CA ILE A 109 -4.45 3.74 13.88
C ILE A 109 -5.78 4.07 14.55
N LEU A 110 -6.51 5.06 14.04
CA LEU A 110 -7.78 5.49 14.61
C LEU A 110 -8.85 4.39 14.52
N MET A 111 -8.89 3.63 13.42
CA MET A 111 -9.79 2.47 13.30
C MET A 111 -9.41 1.36 14.28
N LEU A 112 -8.12 1.03 14.43
CA LEU A 112 -7.66 -0.01 15.36
C LEU A 112 -7.99 0.32 16.83
N MET A 113 -8.06 1.61 17.16
CA MET A 113 -8.34 2.11 18.50
C MET A 113 -9.83 2.42 18.75
N GLY A 114 -10.70 2.27 17.75
CA GLY A 114 -12.13 2.53 17.85
C GLY A 114 -12.55 4.01 17.76
N PHE A 115 -11.61 4.92 17.48
CA PHE A 115 -11.92 6.35 17.33
C PHE A 115 -12.84 6.63 16.13
N TYR A 116 -12.69 5.86 15.04
CA TYR A 116 -13.51 6.02 13.84
C TYR A 116 -15.00 5.73 14.08
N GLU A 117 -15.31 4.75 14.93
CA GLU A 117 -16.69 4.41 15.29
C GLU A 117 -17.37 5.54 16.07
N LEU A 118 -16.57 6.39 16.71
CA LEU A 118 -17.01 7.59 17.41
C LEU A 118 -17.09 8.81 16.47
N GLY A 119 -16.75 8.70 15.18
CA GLY A 119 -16.75 9.84 14.25
C GLY A 119 -15.60 10.83 14.49
N VAL A 120 -14.46 10.32 14.97
CA VAL A 120 -13.22 11.07 15.16
C VAL A 120 -12.29 10.82 13.97
N TYR A 121 -11.72 11.89 13.42
CA TYR A 121 -10.88 11.85 12.22
C TYR A 121 -9.46 12.33 12.49
N GLY A 122 -8.52 11.97 11.61
CA GLY A 122 -7.15 12.47 11.67
C GLY A 122 -7.01 13.80 10.93
N GLU A 123 -6.12 14.67 11.42
CA GLU A 123 -5.78 15.93 10.74
C GLU A 123 -5.34 15.75 9.28
N GLU A 124 -4.65 14.65 8.97
CA GLU A 124 -4.09 14.38 7.63
C GLU A 124 -5.17 14.03 6.59
N GLU A 125 -6.41 13.78 7.00
CA GLU A 125 -7.48 13.37 6.09
C GLU A 125 -7.97 14.47 5.17
N ALA A 126 -7.98 15.71 5.65
CA ALA A 126 -8.44 16.86 4.89
C ALA A 126 -7.67 18.11 5.31
N ASP A 127 -7.33 18.97 4.35
CA ASP A 127 -6.61 20.21 4.63
C ASP A 127 -7.42 21.18 5.51
N GLU A 128 -8.76 21.05 5.51
CA GLU A 128 -9.70 21.77 6.38
C GLU A 128 -9.61 21.34 7.85
N PHE A 129 -9.10 20.13 8.12
CA PHE A 129 -9.03 19.61 9.48
C PHE A 129 -7.87 20.18 10.29
N LYS A 130 -6.89 20.84 9.63
CA LYS A 130 -5.74 21.47 10.28
C LYS A 130 -6.15 22.43 11.41
N GLN A 131 -5.43 22.36 12.53
CA GLN A 131 -5.75 23.14 13.73
C GLN A 131 -5.72 24.65 13.48
N SER A 132 -4.79 25.13 12.65
CA SER A 132 -4.67 26.55 12.28
C SER A 132 -5.91 27.12 11.58
N LYS A 133 -6.72 26.27 10.94
CA LYS A 133 -8.00 26.67 10.32
C LYS A 133 -9.17 26.61 11.31
N ASN A 134 -8.97 26.01 12.47
CA ASN A 134 -10.01 25.74 13.48
C ASN A 134 -9.74 26.45 14.83
N VAL A 135 -8.96 27.53 14.84
CA VAL A 135 -8.65 28.30 16.06
C VAL A 135 -9.92 28.79 16.77
N GLY A 136 -10.06 28.49 18.07
CA GLY A 136 -11.24 28.87 18.86
C GLY A 136 -12.43 27.90 18.75
N ALA A 137 -12.24 26.74 18.10
CA ALA A 137 -13.20 25.64 18.23
C ALA A 137 -13.19 25.07 19.66
N PRO A 138 -14.31 24.49 20.14
CA PRO A 138 -14.37 23.86 21.45
C PRO A 138 -13.29 22.78 21.61
N THR A 139 -12.59 22.82 22.75
CA THR A 139 -11.68 21.75 23.17
C THR A 139 -12.43 20.70 23.98
N LEU A 140 -11.82 19.54 24.18
CA LEU A 140 -12.43 18.42 24.89
C LEU A 140 -12.96 18.80 26.29
N ASP A 141 -12.25 19.71 26.95
CA ASP A 141 -12.55 20.18 28.32
C ASP A 141 -13.65 21.25 28.34
N ASP A 142 -13.83 22.01 27.25
CA ASP A 142 -14.88 23.06 27.17
C ASP A 142 -16.29 22.46 27.07
N VAL A 143 -16.40 21.21 26.58
CA VAL A 143 -17.66 20.47 26.45
C VAL A 143 -18.16 19.93 27.79
N GLU A 144 -17.38 20.04 28.87
CA GLU A 144 -17.79 19.70 30.24
C GLU A 144 -18.61 20.83 30.91
N ALA A 145 -18.50 22.08 30.42
CA ALA A 145 -19.01 23.27 31.12
C ALA A 145 -20.38 23.80 30.65
N ALA A 146 -21.11 23.12 29.76
CA ALA A 146 -22.38 23.62 29.24
C ALA A 146 -23.60 22.80 29.73
N PRO A 147 -24.36 23.30 30.72
CA PRO A 147 -25.73 22.87 30.93
C PRO A 147 -26.66 23.62 29.95
N GLY A 148 -27.55 22.87 29.30
CA GLY A 148 -28.75 23.43 28.67
C GLY A 148 -28.56 24.02 27.26
N ALA A 149 -29.49 23.62 26.39
CA ALA A 149 -29.77 24.12 25.05
C ALA A 149 -29.11 25.45 24.63
N ARG A 150 -28.47 25.46 23.46
CA ARG A 150 -28.18 26.68 22.70
C ARG A 150 -28.94 26.71 21.37
N PRO A 151 -29.24 27.90 20.86
CA PRO A 151 -30.50 28.24 20.22
C PRO A 151 -30.46 27.95 18.73
N THR A 152 -31.62 27.59 18.17
CA THR A 152 -31.90 27.72 16.75
C THR A 152 -31.65 29.16 16.32
N GLN A 153 -30.71 29.35 15.38
CA GLN A 153 -30.71 30.54 14.52
C GLN A 153 -30.89 30.11 13.05
N PRO A 154 -31.56 30.94 12.25
CA PRO A 154 -32.25 30.51 11.03
C PRO A 154 -31.28 30.22 9.89
N ALA A 155 -31.66 29.27 9.05
CA ALA A 155 -30.96 28.88 7.84
C ALA A 155 -30.66 30.09 6.95
N ALA A 156 -29.38 30.28 6.61
CA ALA A 156 -29.00 31.02 5.41
C ALA A 156 -29.14 30.09 4.20
N THR A 157 -29.85 30.58 3.20
CA THR A 157 -30.24 29.91 1.96
C THR A 157 -29.04 29.31 1.21
N PRO A 158 -29.08 28.05 0.75
CA PRO A 158 -28.03 27.50 -0.08
C PRO A 158 -28.21 27.97 -1.54
N VAL A 159 -27.12 28.47 -2.13
CA VAL A 159 -26.99 28.58 -3.60
C VAL A 159 -26.76 27.17 -4.13
N ALA A 160 -27.70 26.70 -4.94
CA ALA A 160 -27.67 25.39 -5.57
C ALA A 160 -26.53 25.31 -6.59
N THR A 161 -25.81 24.20 -6.59
CA THR A 161 -25.17 23.69 -7.81
C THR A 161 -25.29 22.16 -7.79
N GLU A 162 -25.73 21.63 -8.92
CA GLU A 162 -26.40 20.34 -9.08
C GLU A 162 -25.48 19.12 -8.87
N PRO A 163 -26.01 17.99 -8.37
CA PRO A 163 -25.29 16.73 -8.32
C PRO A 163 -25.44 15.99 -9.66
N ALA A 164 -24.34 15.77 -10.37
CA ALA A 164 -24.30 14.77 -11.44
C ALA A 164 -24.06 13.39 -10.83
N SER A 165 -25.16 12.72 -10.44
CA SER A 165 -25.20 11.28 -10.24
C SER A 165 -25.33 10.58 -11.59
N THR A 166 -24.36 9.76 -11.97
CA THR A 166 -24.59 8.64 -12.90
C THR A 166 -24.33 7.34 -12.15
N THR A 167 -25.41 6.58 -12.04
CA THR A 167 -25.52 5.20 -11.60
C THR A 167 -24.63 4.31 -12.47
N ALA A 168 -23.68 3.62 -11.86
CA ALA A 168 -23.09 2.41 -12.44
C ALA A 168 -23.43 1.25 -11.50
N ALA A 169 -24.18 0.31 -12.06
CA ALA A 169 -24.71 -0.87 -11.39
C ALA A 169 -23.58 -1.74 -10.79
N ALA A 170 -23.85 -2.25 -9.60
CA ALA A 170 -23.09 -3.31 -8.98
C ALA A 170 -23.05 -4.55 -9.90
N PRO A 171 -21.89 -5.16 -10.17
CA PRO A 171 -21.84 -6.57 -10.49
C PRO A 171 -22.02 -7.36 -9.18
N ALA A 172 -22.89 -8.36 -9.28
CA ALA A 172 -23.32 -9.23 -8.21
C ALA A 172 -22.15 -9.86 -7.45
N ALA A 173 -22.31 -9.91 -6.13
CA ALA A 173 -21.47 -10.68 -5.22
C ALA A 173 -21.49 -12.16 -5.63
N LEU A 174 -20.36 -12.65 -6.11
CA LEU A 174 -19.99 -14.06 -5.97
C LEU A 174 -19.38 -14.21 -4.59
N ALA A 175 -20.16 -14.80 -3.69
CA ALA A 175 -19.66 -15.32 -2.44
C ALA A 175 -18.69 -16.47 -2.75
N GLU A 176 -17.39 -16.23 -2.57
CA GLU A 176 -16.43 -17.31 -2.30
C GLU A 176 -16.07 -17.25 -0.81
N SER A 177 -16.55 -18.27 -0.10
CA SER A 177 -16.12 -18.66 1.23
C SER A 177 -14.60 -18.88 1.24
N GLY A 178 -13.85 -17.91 1.74
CA GLY A 178 -12.43 -18.06 2.04
C GLY A 178 -12.21 -18.14 3.54
N GLU A 179 -11.96 -19.35 4.05
CA GLU A 179 -11.39 -19.57 5.38
C GLU A 179 -10.15 -18.67 5.60
N PRO A 180 -9.80 -18.29 6.84
CA PRO A 180 -8.62 -17.47 7.11
C PRO A 180 -7.37 -18.20 6.63
N VAL A 181 -6.81 -17.78 5.50
CA VAL A 181 -5.53 -18.28 5.00
C VAL A 181 -4.47 -17.87 6.01
N LEU A 182 -4.05 -18.82 6.84
CA LEU A 182 -2.85 -18.72 7.64
C LEU A 182 -1.70 -18.44 6.67
N VAL A 183 -1.18 -17.20 6.66
CA VAL A 183 0.05 -16.89 5.92
C VAL A 183 1.19 -17.59 6.67
N ILE A 184 1.45 -18.83 6.29
CA ILE A 184 2.59 -19.62 6.77
C ILE A 184 3.83 -18.81 6.37
N ARG A 185 4.63 -18.41 7.35
CA ARG A 185 5.92 -17.76 7.13
C ARG A 185 6.96 -18.83 6.83
N ALA A 186 7.87 -18.55 5.90
CA ALA A 186 8.98 -19.46 5.61
C ALA A 186 9.81 -19.68 6.88
N SER A 187 10.34 -20.88 7.05
CA SER A 187 11.29 -21.17 8.11
C SER A 187 12.59 -20.39 7.92
N GLU A 188 13.30 -20.12 9.00
CA GLU A 188 14.61 -19.45 8.96
C GLU A 188 15.61 -20.19 8.06
N LYS A 189 15.49 -21.53 8.00
CA LYS A 189 16.27 -22.39 7.10
C LYS A 189 16.00 -22.09 5.62
N GLU A 190 14.73 -21.93 5.24
CA GLU A 190 14.34 -21.62 3.86
C GLU A 190 14.76 -20.20 3.45
N LEU A 191 14.66 -19.23 4.36
CA LEU A 191 15.11 -17.87 4.10
C LEU A 191 16.64 -17.82 3.89
N ASN A 192 17.40 -18.54 4.71
CA ASN A 192 18.85 -18.67 4.55
C ASN A 192 19.24 -19.38 3.24
N GLU A 193 18.52 -20.45 2.87
CA GLU A 193 18.73 -21.14 1.61
C GLU A 193 18.45 -20.22 0.40
N LEU A 194 17.35 -19.46 0.44
CA LEU A 194 17.02 -18.50 -0.61
C LEU A 194 18.10 -17.40 -0.74
N ASN A 195 18.60 -16.87 0.38
CA ASN A 195 19.68 -15.88 0.36
C ASN A 195 20.96 -16.44 -0.28
N LEU A 196 21.32 -17.69 0.03
CA LEU A 196 22.46 -18.37 -0.57
C LEU A 196 22.26 -18.55 -2.08
N LEU A 197 21.05 -18.92 -2.51
CA LEU A 197 20.72 -19.05 -3.92
C LEU A 197 20.77 -17.70 -4.64
N ILE A 198 20.26 -16.62 -4.06
CA ILE A 198 20.30 -15.27 -4.66
C ILE A 198 21.75 -14.76 -4.82
N ALA A 199 22.64 -15.12 -3.90
CA ALA A 199 24.05 -14.75 -3.93
C ALA A 199 24.87 -15.51 -5.00
N ASN A 200 24.31 -16.53 -5.64
CA ASN A 200 25.02 -17.34 -6.64
C ASN A 200 25.45 -16.50 -7.86
N PRO A 201 26.70 -16.61 -8.35
CA PRO A 201 27.21 -15.85 -9.49
C PRO A 201 26.59 -16.23 -10.84
N LEU A 202 25.93 -17.40 -10.96
CA LEU A 202 25.22 -17.83 -12.18
C LEU A 202 23.87 -17.13 -12.37
N LEU A 203 23.45 -16.32 -11.40
CA LEU A 203 22.24 -15.50 -11.48
C LEU A 203 22.59 -14.15 -12.08
N ASP A 204 21.83 -13.72 -13.09
CA ASP A 204 22.08 -12.45 -13.77
C ASP A 204 21.82 -11.27 -12.80
N ALA A 205 22.50 -10.14 -13.01
CA ALA A 205 22.34 -8.95 -12.15
C ALA A 205 20.89 -8.44 -12.10
N ASP A 206 20.17 -8.48 -13.22
CA ASP A 206 18.77 -8.07 -13.30
C ASP A 206 17.84 -9.02 -12.52
N GLU A 207 18.09 -10.32 -12.60
CA GLU A 207 17.31 -11.34 -11.89
C GLU A 207 17.52 -11.24 -10.38
N ARG A 208 18.78 -10.98 -9.97
CA ARG A 208 19.12 -10.70 -8.58
C ARG A 208 18.42 -9.44 -8.08
N THR A 209 18.45 -8.37 -8.87
CA THR A 209 17.77 -7.10 -8.55
C THR A 209 16.25 -7.30 -8.43
N LEU A 210 15.65 -8.08 -9.33
CA LEU A 210 14.22 -8.40 -9.28
C LEU A 210 13.86 -9.22 -8.04
N LEU A 211 14.66 -10.20 -7.65
CA LEU A 211 14.42 -11.02 -6.46
C LEU A 211 14.58 -10.21 -5.17
N LEU A 212 15.53 -9.27 -5.14
CA LEU A 212 15.78 -8.36 -4.02
C LEU A 212 14.87 -7.13 -3.99
N SER A 213 13.98 -6.96 -4.98
CA SER A 213 13.04 -5.82 -5.06
C SER A 213 12.09 -5.69 -3.86
N LYS A 214 11.87 -6.77 -3.10
CA LYS A 214 11.23 -6.73 -1.77
C LYS A 214 12.04 -7.57 -0.78
N PRO A 215 12.08 -7.18 0.51
CA PRO A 215 12.78 -7.93 1.55
C PRO A 215 12.33 -9.40 1.61
N VAL A 216 13.30 -10.32 1.70
CA VAL A 216 13.10 -11.78 1.62
C VAL A 216 12.25 -12.31 2.79
N ASP A 217 12.37 -11.68 3.96
CA ASP A 217 11.63 -11.93 5.20
C ASP A 217 10.14 -11.55 5.14
N GLN A 218 9.76 -10.70 4.18
CA GLN A 218 8.38 -10.26 3.96
C GLN A 218 7.62 -11.11 2.94
N ARG A 219 8.23 -12.19 2.43
CA ARG A 219 7.64 -13.05 1.40
C ARG A 219 6.86 -14.23 2.03
N PRO A 220 5.70 -14.64 1.47
CA PRO A 220 4.97 -15.83 1.91
C PRO A 220 5.79 -17.12 1.79
N ALA A 221 5.59 -18.11 2.66
CA ALA A 221 6.32 -19.39 2.60
C ALA A 221 6.22 -20.08 1.23
N GLU A 222 5.03 -20.12 0.66
CA GLU A 222 4.79 -20.74 -0.65
C GLU A 222 5.60 -20.06 -1.77
N TRP A 223 5.72 -18.73 -1.71
CA TRP A 223 6.54 -17.99 -2.67
C TRP A 223 8.02 -18.30 -2.49
N VAL A 224 8.49 -18.38 -1.25
CA VAL A 224 9.89 -18.72 -0.93
C VAL A 224 10.21 -20.13 -1.43
N ALA A 225 9.38 -21.12 -1.11
CA ALA A 225 9.54 -22.50 -1.55
C ALA A 225 9.52 -22.62 -3.09
N ARG A 226 8.57 -21.96 -3.76
CA ARG A 226 8.48 -21.94 -5.22
C ARG A 226 9.71 -21.29 -5.87
N THR A 227 10.19 -20.20 -5.29
CA THR A 227 11.36 -19.47 -5.79
C THR A 227 12.64 -20.30 -5.60
N ILE A 228 12.82 -20.93 -4.44
CA ILE A 228 13.93 -21.86 -4.18
C ILE A 228 13.93 -22.99 -5.22
N ALA A 229 12.77 -23.63 -5.45
CA ALA A 229 12.64 -24.70 -6.44
C ALA A 229 12.95 -24.21 -7.87
N GLY A 230 12.47 -23.02 -8.23
CA GLY A 230 12.75 -22.38 -9.51
C GLY A 230 14.24 -22.08 -9.70
N LEU A 231 14.89 -21.47 -8.70
CA LEU A 231 16.31 -21.15 -8.73
C LEU A 231 17.18 -22.39 -8.84
N LYS A 232 16.86 -23.47 -8.11
CA LYS A 232 17.56 -24.76 -8.25
C LYS A 232 17.49 -25.30 -9.67
N LYS A 233 16.33 -25.21 -10.31
CA LYS A 233 16.15 -25.64 -11.72
C LYS A 233 16.97 -24.77 -12.68
N ILE A 234 16.95 -23.45 -12.46
CA ILE A 234 17.76 -22.50 -13.24
C ILE A 234 19.24 -22.81 -13.11
N TYR A 235 19.73 -23.11 -11.90
CA TYR A 235 21.14 -23.43 -11.69
C TYR A 235 21.52 -24.79 -12.27
N ALA A 236 20.64 -25.79 -12.21
CA ALA A 236 20.87 -27.06 -12.90
C ALA A 236 20.99 -26.87 -14.42
N GLU A 237 20.17 -25.99 -15.02
CA GLU A 237 20.26 -25.65 -16.45
C GLU A 237 21.54 -24.87 -16.78
N ARG A 238 21.97 -23.97 -15.89
CA ARG A 238 23.12 -23.07 -16.10
C ARG A 238 24.48 -23.68 -15.77
N GLN A 239 24.52 -24.85 -15.14
CA GLN A 239 25.76 -25.57 -14.85
C GLN A 239 26.49 -26.03 -16.11
N ASP A 240 25.76 -26.45 -17.15
CA ASP A 240 26.34 -26.85 -18.43
C ASP A 240 26.28 -25.69 -19.46
N PRO A 241 27.42 -25.20 -19.97
CA PRO A 241 27.46 -24.08 -20.90
C PRO A 241 26.65 -24.29 -22.18
N LYS A 242 26.58 -25.53 -22.70
CA LYS A 242 25.83 -25.83 -23.93
C LYS A 242 24.33 -25.74 -23.69
N THR A 243 23.85 -26.35 -22.61
CA THR A 243 22.45 -26.30 -22.19
C THR A 243 22.02 -24.88 -21.87
N ALA A 244 22.86 -24.12 -21.15
CA ALA A 244 22.63 -22.71 -20.83
C ALA A 244 22.47 -21.84 -22.08
N LEU A 245 23.31 -22.05 -23.09
CA LEU A 245 23.26 -21.32 -24.36
C LEU A 245 21.99 -21.63 -25.14
N GLU A 246 21.63 -22.91 -25.29
CA GLU A 246 20.43 -23.28 -26.05
C GLU A 246 19.15 -22.82 -25.35
N ALA A 247 19.10 -22.86 -24.02
CA ALA A 247 17.99 -22.30 -23.25
C ALA A 247 17.86 -20.79 -23.46
N ALA A 248 18.98 -20.04 -23.43
CA ALA A 248 18.97 -18.59 -23.68
C ALA A 248 18.52 -18.25 -25.11
N ARG A 249 18.98 -19.01 -26.12
CA ARG A 249 18.52 -18.88 -27.51
C ARG A 249 17.04 -19.12 -27.64
N LYS A 250 16.52 -20.18 -26.99
CA LYS A 250 15.10 -20.49 -26.96
C LYS A 250 14.29 -19.35 -26.33
N GLN A 251 14.74 -18.81 -25.20
CA GLN A 251 14.09 -17.66 -24.55
C GLN A 251 13.99 -16.44 -25.47
N LEU A 252 15.07 -16.09 -26.17
CA LEU A 252 15.08 -14.96 -27.11
C LEU A 252 14.12 -15.20 -28.29
N ARG A 253 14.15 -16.39 -28.90
CA ARG A 253 13.23 -16.75 -30.00
C ARG A 253 11.76 -16.70 -29.55
N THR A 254 11.46 -17.22 -28.36
CA THR A 254 10.10 -17.18 -27.81
C THR A 254 9.64 -15.75 -27.52
N ALA A 255 10.50 -14.90 -26.98
CA ALA A 255 10.19 -13.48 -26.77
C ALA A 255 9.93 -12.76 -28.10
N ALA A 256 10.82 -12.92 -29.08
CA ALA A 256 10.67 -12.32 -30.41
C ALA A 256 9.39 -12.79 -31.12
N ALA A 257 9.09 -14.08 -31.07
CA ALA A 257 7.87 -14.63 -31.68
C ALA A 257 6.59 -14.13 -31.00
N LYS A 258 6.62 -13.90 -29.68
CA LYS A 258 5.47 -13.40 -28.93
C LYS A 258 5.10 -11.97 -29.33
N TYR A 259 6.09 -11.12 -29.59
CA TYR A 259 5.90 -9.69 -29.89
C TYR A 259 6.17 -9.34 -31.36
N SER A 260 6.08 -10.34 -32.25
CA SER A 260 6.49 -10.18 -33.65
C SER A 260 5.62 -9.17 -34.42
N LYS A 261 4.36 -8.98 -34.00
CA LYS A 261 3.43 -8.04 -34.64
C LYS A 261 3.73 -6.59 -34.25
N GLU A 262 4.10 -6.37 -32.99
CA GLU A 262 4.33 -5.07 -32.38
C GLU A 262 5.73 -4.53 -32.73
N MET A 263 6.73 -5.41 -32.88
CA MET A 263 8.13 -5.02 -33.10
C MET A 263 8.51 -4.79 -34.58
N GLY A 264 7.69 -5.29 -35.51
CA GLY A 264 7.95 -5.24 -36.94
C GLY A 264 8.99 -6.26 -37.44
N GLU A 265 8.98 -6.52 -38.75
CA GLU A 265 9.75 -7.59 -39.40
C GLU A 265 11.27 -7.40 -39.28
N GLY A 266 11.75 -6.15 -39.33
CA GLY A 266 13.18 -5.85 -39.22
C GLY A 266 13.78 -6.22 -37.87
N GLU A 267 13.12 -5.83 -36.77
CA GLU A 267 13.62 -6.12 -35.42
C GLU A 267 13.44 -7.61 -35.06
N TYR A 268 12.35 -8.23 -35.52
CA TYR A 268 12.16 -9.67 -35.40
C TYR A 268 13.31 -10.45 -36.07
N ASN A 269 13.65 -10.13 -37.31
CA ASN A 269 14.73 -10.78 -38.04
C ASN A 269 16.10 -10.58 -37.37
N ARG A 270 16.35 -9.37 -36.83
CA ARG A 270 17.57 -9.09 -36.04
C ARG A 270 17.67 -10.02 -34.82
N LEU A 271 16.62 -10.16 -34.02
CA LEU A 271 16.63 -11.02 -32.84
C LEU A 271 16.79 -12.51 -33.22
N MET A 272 16.22 -12.94 -34.34
CA MET A 272 16.37 -14.30 -34.84
C MET A 272 17.81 -14.61 -35.30
N GLN A 273 18.46 -13.67 -35.98
CA GLN A 273 19.88 -13.79 -36.35
C GLN A 273 20.77 -13.82 -35.09
N ARG A 274 20.47 -12.97 -34.11
CA ARG A 274 21.20 -12.95 -32.83
C ARG A 274 21.09 -14.28 -32.09
N ALA A 275 19.91 -14.89 -32.08
CA ALA A 275 19.68 -16.21 -31.47
C ALA A 275 20.41 -17.37 -32.20
N GLN A 276 20.95 -17.14 -33.40
CA GLN A 276 21.74 -18.12 -34.16
C GLN A 276 23.25 -17.84 -34.09
N ALA A 277 23.65 -16.65 -33.62
CA ALA A 277 25.05 -16.27 -33.56
C ALA A 277 25.88 -17.24 -32.69
N LEU A 278 27.03 -17.65 -33.21
CA LEU A 278 27.95 -18.57 -32.54
C LEU A 278 28.77 -17.90 -31.42
N THR A 279 28.91 -16.58 -31.49
CA THR A 279 29.68 -15.77 -30.52
C THR A 279 28.81 -15.22 -29.38
N ALA A 280 27.50 -15.50 -29.39
CA ALA A 280 26.59 -14.96 -28.39
C ALA A 280 26.79 -15.62 -27.03
N LYS A 281 26.90 -14.80 -25.98
CA LYS A 281 26.92 -15.29 -24.60
C LYS A 281 25.48 -15.55 -24.11
N PRO A 282 25.24 -16.60 -23.29
CA PRO A 282 23.91 -16.87 -22.76
C PRO A 282 23.31 -15.68 -22.00
N GLU A 283 24.11 -14.98 -21.20
CA GLU A 283 23.68 -13.82 -20.41
C GLU A 283 23.16 -12.67 -21.29
N GLU A 284 23.88 -12.35 -22.38
CA GLU A 284 23.50 -11.31 -23.34
C GLU A 284 22.17 -11.64 -24.02
N LEU A 285 21.99 -12.90 -24.44
CA LEU A 285 20.74 -13.34 -25.07
C LEU A 285 19.54 -13.28 -24.12
N ARG A 286 19.73 -13.55 -22.82
CA ARG A 286 18.67 -13.42 -21.81
C ARG A 286 18.34 -11.96 -21.53
N ALA A 287 19.35 -11.09 -21.45
CA ALA A 287 19.17 -9.66 -21.28
C ALA A 287 18.38 -9.06 -22.46
N GLU A 288 18.73 -9.40 -23.69
CA GLU A 288 18.01 -8.96 -24.90
C GLU A 288 16.56 -9.50 -24.92
N ALA A 289 16.34 -10.75 -24.49
CA ALA A 289 14.98 -11.31 -24.38
C ALA A 289 14.11 -10.55 -23.36
N ARG A 290 14.69 -10.16 -22.21
CA ARG A 290 14.01 -9.33 -21.19
C ARG A 290 13.74 -7.92 -21.71
N GLN A 291 14.70 -7.31 -22.41
CA GLN A 291 14.52 -5.99 -23.01
C GLN A 291 13.37 -6.00 -24.02
N CYS A 292 13.31 -7.02 -24.89
CA CYS A 292 12.21 -7.23 -25.81
C CYS A 292 10.87 -7.35 -25.06
N GLN A 293 10.82 -8.14 -23.98
CA GLN A 293 9.61 -8.27 -23.17
C GLN A 293 9.18 -6.93 -22.56
N ASN A 294 10.11 -6.20 -21.94
CA ASN A 294 9.79 -4.93 -21.27
C ASN A 294 9.35 -3.84 -22.25
N GLN A 295 9.97 -3.78 -23.43
CA GLN A 295 9.65 -2.78 -24.44
C GLN A 295 8.26 -2.98 -25.06
N PHE A 296 7.86 -4.22 -25.31
CA PHE A 296 6.62 -4.53 -26.02
C PHE A 296 5.48 -5.01 -25.11
N ALA A 297 5.72 -5.35 -23.84
CA ALA A 297 4.66 -5.66 -22.88
C ALA A 297 3.84 -4.44 -22.45
N VAL A 298 4.32 -3.21 -22.66
CA VAL A 298 3.58 -1.97 -22.38
C VAL A 298 2.69 -1.57 -23.57
N ALA A 299 2.92 -2.14 -24.75
CA ALA A 299 2.22 -1.82 -26.00
C ALA A 299 1.10 -2.81 -26.38
N ALA A 300 0.95 -3.91 -25.63
CA ALA A 300 -0.03 -4.98 -25.83
C ALA A 300 -1.09 -4.96 -24.71
#